data_AF-X1EDB6-F1
#
_entry.id   AF-X1EDB6-F1
#
_cell.length_a   1.000
_cell.length_b   1.000
_cell.length_c   1.000
_cell.angle_alpha   90.00
_cell.angle_beta   90.00
_cell.angle_gamma   90.00
#
_symmetry.space_group_name_H-M   'P 1'
#
loop_
_entity.id
_entity.type
_entity.pdbx_description
1 polymer ?
#
loop_
_entity_poly.entity_id
_entity_poly.type
_entity_poly.pdbx_seq_one_letter_code
_entity_poly.pdbx_strand_id
1 'polypeptide(L)'
;IFQYEGNPDGTLTGIEGFWKTLNIGLLAYAFQTEHQYLINRNVKNRVSEILLPQLRIDNDPYLVFNMAQGKMYYAVSIYTYINVGSYAQFPILRFLGISLVDVVSGEMTFYQNPTLKTSSDPTYPLWKIYVDQYNWQDINLPANDWLKEQLRYPEDLFELQLEANYIYHVQNSVSWRRADDFHERPEDGDLFYIESDLGDGIEYVGLDLVEYKGLTATLLAGMYVIRHGTHFGEAIFYYTRDSGENLIGP
;
A
#
# COMPACT_ATOMS: atom_id res chain seq x y z
N ILE A 1 31.61 19.46 4.23
CA ILE A 1 30.81 19.85 3.07
C ILE A 1 30.10 18.57 2.63
N PHE A 2 28.78 18.47 2.84
CA PHE A 2 28.02 17.29 2.41
C PHE A 2 27.72 17.45 0.93
N GLN A 3 28.52 16.79 0.10
CA GLN A 3 28.31 16.76 -1.34
C GLN A 3 27.52 15.49 -1.66
N TYR A 4 26.43 15.64 -2.41
CA TYR A 4 25.65 14.50 -2.89
C TYR A 4 26.52 13.69 -3.85
N GLU A 5 26.70 12.40 -3.57
CA GLU A 5 27.61 11.52 -4.33
C GLU A 5 26.96 10.91 -5.59
N GLY A 6 25.65 11.08 -5.78
CA GLY A 6 24.90 10.54 -6.91
C GLY A 6 24.80 11.47 -8.12
N ASN A 7 24.23 10.96 -9.20
CA ASN A 7 23.86 11.77 -10.36
C ASN A 7 22.66 12.67 -10.02
N PRO A 8 22.64 13.94 -10.46
CA PRO A 8 21.49 14.81 -10.28
C PRO A 8 20.27 14.26 -11.04
N ASP A 9 19.06 14.57 -10.56
CA ASP A 9 17.80 14.13 -11.19
C ASP A 9 17.64 14.73 -12.60
N GLY A 10 18.32 15.83 -12.87
CA GLY A 10 18.52 16.37 -14.19
C GLY A 10 19.39 17.61 -14.18
N THR A 11 19.70 18.07 -15.39
CA THR A 11 20.40 19.33 -15.62
C THR A 11 19.54 20.22 -16.49
N LEU A 12 19.14 21.38 -15.97
CA LEU A 12 18.50 22.43 -16.77
C LEU A 12 19.57 23.45 -17.16
N THR A 13 19.46 23.93 -18.39
CA THR A 13 20.33 24.96 -18.94
C THR A 13 19.50 26.10 -19.52
N GLY A 14 20.10 27.28 -19.61
CA GLY A 14 19.48 28.45 -20.23
C GLY A 14 18.17 28.90 -19.55
N ILE A 15 17.17 29.25 -20.36
CA ILE A 15 15.94 29.90 -19.87
C ILE A 15 15.05 28.97 -19.04
N GLU A 16 15.08 27.66 -19.31
CA GLU A 16 14.33 26.65 -18.56
C GLU A 16 14.87 26.55 -17.12
N GLY A 17 16.21 26.53 -16.97
CA GLY A 17 16.88 26.55 -15.67
C GLY A 17 16.57 27.82 -14.89
N PHE A 18 16.61 28.97 -15.55
CA PHE A 18 16.26 30.26 -14.95
C PHE A 18 14.83 30.26 -14.38
N TRP A 19 13.82 29.89 -15.19
CA TRP A 19 12.42 29.91 -14.76
C TRP A 19 12.10 28.86 -13.70
N LYS A 20 12.63 27.64 -13.81
CA LYS A 20 12.42 26.60 -12.79
C LYS A 20 13.01 27.04 -11.46
N THR A 21 14.22 27.60 -11.46
CA THR A 21 14.93 28.06 -10.26
C THR A 21 14.22 29.24 -9.59
N LEU A 22 13.66 30.16 -10.38
CA LEU A 22 12.77 31.20 -9.87
C LEU A 22 11.49 30.65 -9.26
N ASN A 23 10.84 29.69 -9.94
CA ASN A 23 9.56 29.14 -9.49
C ASN A 23 9.69 28.35 -8.16
N ILE A 24 10.85 27.73 -7.92
CA ILE A 24 11.16 27.06 -6.64
C ILE A 24 11.78 28.00 -5.59
N GLY A 25 11.84 29.31 -5.85
CA GLY A 25 12.26 30.33 -4.87
C GLY A 25 13.77 30.52 -4.70
N LEU A 26 14.60 29.94 -5.56
CA LEU A 26 16.07 29.94 -5.47
C LEU A 26 16.72 31.09 -6.25
N LEU A 27 16.29 32.33 -5.99
CA LEU A 27 16.71 33.55 -6.72
C LEU A 27 18.23 33.72 -6.88
N ALA A 28 19.01 33.39 -5.84
CA ALA A 28 20.48 33.52 -5.86
C ALA A 28 21.16 32.57 -6.85
N TYR A 29 20.48 31.49 -7.24
CA TYR A 29 21.02 30.45 -8.11
C TYR A 29 20.58 30.61 -9.57
N ALA A 30 19.52 31.38 -9.85
CA ALA A 30 18.89 31.50 -11.17
C ALA A 30 19.83 32.01 -12.28
N PHE A 31 20.92 32.71 -11.92
CA PHE A 31 21.90 33.26 -12.87
C PHE A 31 23.06 32.31 -13.18
N GLN A 32 23.07 31.08 -12.64
CA GLN A 32 24.09 30.09 -12.98
C GLN A 32 23.87 29.55 -14.42
N THR A 33 24.92 29.11 -15.09
CA THR A 33 24.82 28.60 -16.47
C THR A 33 24.27 27.17 -16.53
N GLU A 34 24.52 26.40 -15.47
CA GLU A 34 24.10 25.01 -15.34
C GLU A 34 23.53 24.83 -13.93
N HIS A 35 22.34 24.21 -13.85
CA HIS A 35 21.68 23.96 -12.58
C HIS A 35 21.45 22.47 -12.45
N GLN A 36 22.18 21.85 -11.52
CA GLN A 36 21.93 20.48 -11.10
C GLN A 36 20.98 20.51 -9.92
N TYR A 37 19.87 19.79 -10.03
CA TYR A 37 18.84 19.77 -9.00
C TYR A 37 18.53 18.35 -8.55
N LEU A 38 18.16 18.28 -7.29
CA LEU A 38 17.47 17.15 -6.70
C LEU A 38 16.04 17.62 -6.46
N ILE A 39 15.11 17.10 -7.24
CA ILE A 39 13.69 17.49 -7.16
C ILE A 39 12.98 16.41 -6.34
N ASN A 40 12.03 16.82 -5.51
CA ASN A 40 11.19 15.91 -4.71
C ASN A 40 12.01 14.97 -3.80
N ARG A 41 12.69 15.55 -2.81
CA ARG A 41 13.32 14.78 -1.73
C ARG A 41 12.33 14.07 -0.82
N ASN A 42 11.07 14.52 -0.81
CA ASN A 42 10.02 13.81 -0.13
C ASN A 42 9.67 12.56 -0.95
N VAL A 43 9.91 11.39 -0.36
CA VAL A 43 9.71 10.08 -0.98
C VAL A 43 8.28 9.91 -1.49
N LYS A 44 7.28 10.38 -0.73
CA LYS A 44 5.87 10.31 -1.13
C LYS A 44 5.60 11.13 -2.38
N ASN A 45 6.02 12.40 -2.39
CA ASN A 45 5.84 13.27 -3.56
C ASN A 45 6.55 12.70 -4.80
N ARG A 46 7.77 12.19 -4.60
CA ARG A 46 8.58 11.62 -5.67
C ARG A 46 7.89 10.45 -6.37
N VAL A 47 7.34 9.52 -5.60
CA VAL A 47 6.59 8.38 -6.17
C VAL A 47 5.26 8.87 -6.72
N SER A 48 4.47 9.66 -5.98
CA SER A 48 3.13 10.07 -6.40
C SER A 48 3.11 10.87 -7.70
N GLU A 49 4.11 11.72 -7.95
CA GLU A 49 4.14 12.58 -9.14
C GLU A 49 4.39 11.83 -10.46
N ILE A 50 4.94 10.61 -10.39
CA ILE A 50 5.16 9.75 -11.57
C ILE A 50 4.06 8.70 -11.74
N LEU A 51 3.13 8.62 -10.79
CA LEU A 51 2.03 7.68 -10.87
C LEU A 51 0.97 8.13 -11.90
N LEU A 52 0.50 7.18 -12.70
CA LEU A 52 -0.61 7.37 -13.61
C LEU A 52 -1.89 7.66 -12.80
N PRO A 53 -2.88 8.36 -13.38
CA PRO A 53 -4.14 8.63 -12.71
C PRO A 53 -4.79 7.35 -12.16
N GLN A 54 -5.49 7.49 -11.03
CA GLN A 54 -6.18 6.40 -10.30
C GLN A 54 -5.25 5.37 -9.65
N LEU A 55 -3.95 5.62 -9.62
CA LEU A 55 -3.07 4.97 -8.65
C LEU A 55 -2.96 5.83 -7.39
N ARG A 56 -2.79 5.17 -6.25
CA ARG A 56 -2.53 5.81 -4.96
C ARG A 56 -1.31 5.15 -4.33
N ILE A 57 -0.66 5.93 -3.46
CA ILE A 57 0.36 5.42 -2.55
C ILE A 57 -0.25 5.27 -1.16
N ASP A 58 0.33 4.36 -0.40
CA ASP A 58 0.10 4.30 1.04
C ASP A 58 0.74 5.49 1.77
N ASN A 59 0.11 5.94 2.84
CA ASN A 59 0.53 7.09 3.62
C ASN A 59 1.78 6.83 4.49
N ASP A 60 2.09 5.57 4.79
CA ASP A 60 3.20 5.16 5.64
C ASP A 60 4.30 4.37 4.89
N PRO A 61 5.19 5.06 4.15
CA PRO A 61 6.40 4.45 3.63
C PRO A 61 7.31 3.96 4.76
N TYR A 62 7.84 2.75 4.61
CA TYR A 62 8.69 2.10 5.61
C TYR A 62 10.07 1.77 5.02
N LEU A 63 11.04 1.47 5.90
CA LEU A 63 12.41 1.14 5.48
C LEU A 63 12.55 -0.36 5.24
N VAL A 64 13.27 -0.71 4.17
CA VAL A 64 13.72 -2.08 3.88
C VAL A 64 15.22 -2.11 3.66
N PHE A 65 15.83 -3.23 4.04
CA PHE A 65 17.28 -3.38 4.11
C PHE A 65 17.75 -4.54 3.24
N ASN A 66 18.61 -4.25 2.27
CA ASN A 66 19.36 -5.27 1.56
C ASN A 66 20.71 -5.45 2.24
N MET A 67 20.79 -6.42 3.16
CA MET A 67 21.99 -6.69 3.94
C MET A 67 23.17 -7.19 3.09
N ALA A 68 22.90 -7.92 2.00
CA ALA A 68 23.93 -8.43 1.11
C ALA A 68 24.64 -7.31 0.34
N GLN A 69 23.90 -6.25 -0.03
CA GLN A 69 24.44 -5.09 -0.73
C GLN A 69 24.80 -3.92 0.21
N GLY A 70 24.43 -4.00 1.49
CA GLY A 70 24.59 -2.90 2.46
C GLY A 70 23.77 -1.67 2.10
N LYS A 71 22.61 -1.86 1.45
CA LYS A 71 21.74 -0.78 0.97
C LYS A 71 20.43 -0.70 1.75
N MET A 72 19.88 0.51 1.82
CA MET A 72 18.60 0.79 2.47
C MET A 72 17.70 1.53 1.49
N TYR A 73 16.42 1.19 1.51
CA TYR A 73 15.41 1.78 0.65
C TYR A 73 14.18 2.17 1.46
N TYR A 74 13.50 3.23 1.04
CA TYR A 74 12.10 3.43 1.40
C TYR A 74 11.23 2.59 0.47
N ALA A 75 10.39 1.74 1.03
CA ALA A 75 9.35 1.03 0.31
C ALA A 75 8.05 1.84 0.34
N VAL A 76 7.57 2.20 -0.84
CA VAL A 76 6.29 2.91 -1.02
C VAL A 76 5.32 1.96 -1.71
N SER A 77 4.27 1.57 -0.99
CA SER A 77 3.21 0.74 -1.53
C SER A 77 2.34 1.50 -2.54
N ILE A 78 2.02 0.85 -3.65
CA ILE A 78 1.22 1.40 -4.75
C ILE A 78 0.03 0.48 -5.02
N TYR A 79 -1.17 1.08 -5.06
CA TYR A 79 -2.42 0.36 -5.31
C TYR A 79 -3.36 1.15 -6.22
N THR A 80 -4.32 0.44 -6.82
CA THR A 80 -5.35 1.06 -7.66
C THR A 80 -6.50 1.63 -6.82
N TYR A 81 -7.05 2.75 -7.27
CA TYR A 81 -8.31 3.31 -6.81
C TYR A 81 -9.15 3.68 -8.04
N ILE A 82 -9.73 2.68 -8.70
CA ILE A 82 -10.46 2.87 -9.96
C ILE A 82 -11.96 2.92 -9.66
N ASN A 83 -12.54 4.10 -9.75
CA ASN A 83 -14.00 4.26 -9.65
C ASN A 83 -14.67 3.77 -10.93
N VAL A 84 -15.43 2.68 -10.83
CA VAL A 84 -16.12 2.05 -11.98
C VAL A 84 -17.48 2.70 -12.32
N GLY A 85 -17.73 3.90 -11.79
CA GLY A 85 -18.95 4.66 -12.03
C GLY A 85 -20.17 4.12 -11.27
N SER A 86 -21.36 4.45 -11.76
CA SER A 86 -22.65 4.19 -11.08
C SER A 86 -23.05 2.71 -10.96
N TYR A 87 -22.27 1.79 -11.54
CA TYR A 87 -22.59 0.36 -11.55
C TYR A 87 -21.88 -0.42 -10.44
N ALA A 88 -20.90 0.19 -9.77
CA ALA A 88 -20.16 -0.43 -8.68
C ALA A 88 -20.31 0.42 -7.42
N GLN A 89 -20.60 -0.24 -6.29
CA GLN A 89 -20.66 0.44 -5.00
C GLN A 89 -19.27 0.81 -4.47
N PHE A 90 -18.27 -0.01 -4.78
CA PHE A 90 -16.89 0.15 -4.33
C PHE A 90 -15.93 0.23 -5.53
N PRO A 91 -14.83 0.99 -5.41
CA PRO A 91 -13.79 1.06 -6.44
C PRO A 91 -13.05 -0.27 -6.59
N ILE A 92 -12.38 -0.44 -7.73
CA ILE A 92 -11.45 -1.56 -7.91
C ILE A 92 -10.15 -1.23 -7.19
N LEU A 93 -9.95 -1.94 -6.08
CA LEU A 93 -8.81 -1.84 -5.19
C LEU A 93 -7.90 -3.05 -5.40
N ARG A 94 -6.70 -2.84 -5.94
CA ARG A 94 -5.69 -3.88 -6.18
C ARG A 94 -4.32 -3.40 -5.74
N PHE A 95 -3.66 -4.18 -4.91
CA PHE A 95 -2.27 -3.94 -4.57
C PHE A 95 -1.37 -4.32 -5.74
N LEU A 96 -0.75 -3.35 -6.41
CA LEU A 96 0.07 -3.60 -7.59
C LEU A 96 1.50 -4.02 -7.21
N GLY A 97 2.04 -3.42 -6.15
CA GLY A 97 3.40 -3.66 -5.70
C GLY A 97 3.98 -2.44 -5.00
N ILE A 98 5.29 -2.43 -4.87
CA ILE A 98 6.02 -1.36 -4.17
C ILE A 98 7.01 -0.65 -5.10
N SER A 99 7.28 0.62 -4.81
CA SER A 99 8.42 1.37 -5.34
C SER A 99 9.47 1.50 -4.24
N LEU A 100 10.66 0.96 -4.49
CA LEU A 100 11.82 1.15 -3.65
C LEU A 100 12.57 2.41 -4.08
N VAL A 101 12.75 3.32 -3.13
CA VAL A 101 13.53 4.55 -3.30
C VAL A 101 14.82 4.43 -2.50
N ASP A 102 15.97 4.39 -3.19
CA ASP A 102 17.28 4.32 -2.54
C ASP A 102 17.48 5.55 -1.64
N VAL A 103 17.83 5.32 -0.37
CA VAL A 103 17.95 6.41 0.63
C VAL A 103 19.07 7.39 0.28
N VAL A 104 20.08 6.93 -0.46
CA VAL A 104 21.24 7.74 -0.84
C VAL A 104 21.03 8.38 -2.20
N SER A 105 20.69 7.62 -3.23
CA SER A 105 20.59 8.11 -4.61
C SER A 105 19.19 8.59 -5.03
N GLY A 106 18.14 8.24 -4.28
CA GLY A 106 16.77 8.52 -4.68
C GLY A 106 16.30 7.78 -5.94
N GLU A 107 17.09 6.82 -6.44
CA GLU A 107 16.72 5.98 -7.57
C GLU A 107 15.50 5.13 -7.20
N MET A 108 14.54 5.05 -8.13
CA MET A 108 13.30 4.31 -7.94
C MET A 108 13.33 3.00 -8.72
N THR A 109 13.01 1.90 -8.04
CA THR A 109 12.83 0.58 -8.65
C THR A 109 11.49 0.00 -8.25
N PHE A 110 10.78 -0.62 -9.18
CA PHE A 110 9.42 -1.12 -8.96
C PHE A 110 9.45 -2.63 -8.81
N TYR A 111 8.74 -3.15 -7.81
CA TYR A 111 8.58 -4.58 -7.57
C TYR A 111 7.10 -4.94 -7.52
N GLN A 112 6.72 -5.95 -8.30
CA GLN A 112 5.34 -6.41 -8.36
C GLN A 112 4.93 -7.10 -7.06
N ASN A 113 3.67 -6.95 -6.67
CA ASN A 113 3.07 -7.72 -5.59
C ASN A 113 3.19 -9.24 -5.89
N PRO A 114 3.77 -10.06 -4.98
CA PRO A 114 4.04 -11.49 -5.22
C PRO A 114 2.77 -12.32 -5.44
N THR A 115 1.63 -11.88 -4.90
CA THR A 115 0.36 -12.61 -4.96
C THR A 115 -0.65 -12.00 -5.93
N LEU A 116 -0.20 -11.09 -6.79
CA LEU A 116 -1.04 -10.42 -7.78
C LEU A 116 -1.55 -11.40 -8.85
N LYS A 117 -2.86 -11.65 -8.85
CA LYS A 117 -3.51 -12.59 -9.78
C LYS A 117 -4.02 -11.87 -11.04
N THR A 118 -3.20 -11.78 -12.07
CA THR A 118 -3.59 -11.13 -13.34
C THR A 118 -4.53 -11.99 -14.21
N SER A 119 -4.36 -13.31 -14.21
CA SER A 119 -5.11 -14.21 -15.11
C SER A 119 -6.51 -14.59 -14.62
N SER A 120 -6.73 -14.61 -13.30
CA SER A 120 -8.01 -15.01 -12.69
C SER A 120 -8.87 -13.84 -12.22
N ASP A 121 -8.34 -12.62 -12.22
CA ASP A 121 -9.09 -11.43 -11.83
C ASP A 121 -9.94 -10.92 -13.00
N PRO A 122 -11.29 -10.96 -12.90
CA PRO A 122 -12.17 -10.49 -13.97
C PRO A 122 -12.05 -8.98 -14.22
N THR A 123 -11.49 -8.22 -13.27
CA THR A 123 -11.26 -6.78 -13.40
C THR A 123 -9.94 -6.44 -14.08
N TYR A 124 -9.06 -7.42 -14.33
CA TYR A 124 -7.73 -7.21 -14.90
C TYR A 124 -7.70 -6.35 -16.17
N PRO A 125 -8.63 -6.50 -17.14
CA PRO A 125 -8.65 -5.64 -18.33
C PRO A 125 -8.73 -4.14 -18.03
N LEU A 126 -9.27 -3.74 -16.88
CA LEU A 126 -9.44 -2.34 -16.47
C LEU A 126 -8.16 -1.73 -15.89
N TRP A 127 -7.27 -2.56 -15.33
CA TRP A 127 -6.06 -2.10 -14.64
C TRP A 127 -4.76 -2.65 -15.23
N LYS A 128 -4.85 -3.49 -16.27
CA LYS A 128 -3.69 -4.02 -17.02
C LYS A 128 -2.74 -2.93 -17.50
N ILE A 129 -3.26 -1.75 -17.87
CA ILE A 129 -2.43 -0.61 -18.27
C ILE A 129 -1.37 -0.27 -17.23
N TYR A 130 -1.67 -0.36 -15.93
CA TYR A 130 -0.70 -0.07 -14.87
C TYR A 130 0.35 -1.17 -14.72
N VAL A 131 0.05 -2.41 -15.10
CA VAL A 131 1.05 -3.48 -15.14
C VAL A 131 1.97 -3.29 -16.35
N ASP A 132 1.43 -2.86 -17.48
CA ASP A 132 2.19 -2.74 -18.73
C ASP A 132 3.07 -1.48 -18.79
N GLN A 133 2.67 -0.39 -18.11
CA GLN A 133 3.35 0.92 -18.22
C GLN A 133 4.57 1.09 -17.30
N TYR A 134 4.65 0.35 -16.20
CA TYR A 134 5.78 0.41 -15.27
C TYR A 134 6.69 -0.81 -15.43
N ASN A 135 7.98 -0.61 -15.21
CA ASN A 135 8.98 -1.67 -15.25
C ASN A 135 8.97 -2.47 -13.93
N TRP A 136 7.91 -3.25 -13.71
CA TRP A 136 7.76 -4.09 -12.54
C TRP A 136 8.76 -5.25 -12.55
N GLN A 137 9.60 -5.34 -11.53
CA GLN A 137 10.44 -6.49 -11.28
C GLN A 137 9.66 -7.58 -10.54
N ASP A 138 9.95 -8.83 -10.88
CA ASP A 138 9.36 -9.98 -10.19
C ASP A 138 10.07 -10.20 -8.84
N ILE A 139 9.31 -10.01 -7.75
CA ILE A 139 9.80 -10.20 -6.39
C ILE A 139 9.95 -11.67 -6.00
N ASN A 140 9.36 -12.61 -6.74
CA ASN A 140 9.46 -14.04 -6.45
C ASN A 140 10.78 -14.66 -6.95
N LEU A 141 11.64 -13.89 -7.60
CA LEU A 141 12.98 -14.34 -7.97
C LEU A 141 13.87 -14.46 -6.72
N PRO A 142 14.73 -15.49 -6.63
CA PRO A 142 15.60 -15.71 -5.45
C PRO A 142 16.50 -14.52 -5.09
N ALA A 143 16.86 -13.68 -6.07
CA ALA A 143 17.64 -12.47 -5.83
C ALA A 143 16.92 -11.42 -4.96
N ASN A 144 15.60 -11.56 -4.79
CA ASN A 144 14.71 -10.63 -4.12
C ASN A 144 14.11 -11.20 -2.82
N ASP A 145 14.57 -12.38 -2.35
CA ASP A 145 14.07 -13.00 -1.11
C ASP A 145 14.20 -12.06 0.10
N TRP A 146 15.30 -11.30 0.17
CA TRP A 146 15.53 -10.28 1.19
C TRP A 146 14.40 -9.25 1.28
N LEU A 147 13.78 -8.91 0.15
CA LEU A 147 12.70 -7.92 0.08
C LEU A 147 11.35 -8.56 0.41
N LYS A 148 11.14 -9.79 -0.05
CA LYS A 148 9.88 -10.54 0.14
C LYS A 148 9.55 -10.72 1.63
N GLU A 149 10.56 -11.01 2.46
CA GLU A 149 10.41 -11.14 3.91
C GLU A 149 10.06 -9.83 4.62
N GLN A 150 10.37 -8.67 4.00
CA GLN A 150 10.14 -7.34 4.56
C GLN A 150 8.90 -6.65 3.98
N LEU A 151 8.10 -7.34 3.16
CA LEU A 151 6.89 -6.74 2.58
C LEU A 151 5.79 -6.55 3.63
N ARG A 152 5.17 -5.37 3.59
CA ARG A 152 3.95 -5.04 4.35
C ARG A 152 2.80 -4.83 3.37
N TYR A 153 1.65 -5.43 3.68
CA TYR A 153 0.42 -5.16 2.95
C TYR A 153 -0.03 -3.72 3.27
N PRO A 154 -0.39 -2.91 2.27
CA PRO A 154 -0.65 -1.49 2.50
C PRO A 154 -1.86 -1.31 3.42
N GLU A 155 -1.68 -0.51 4.45
CA GLU A 155 -2.67 -0.26 5.50
C GLU A 155 -3.90 0.42 4.90
N ASP A 156 -3.71 1.60 4.29
CA ASP A 156 -4.80 2.38 3.70
C ASP A 156 -5.63 1.54 2.71
N LEU A 157 -4.96 0.68 1.94
CA LEU A 157 -5.63 -0.22 1.00
C LEU A 157 -6.50 -1.24 1.71
N PHE A 158 -5.96 -1.87 2.76
CA PHE A 158 -6.69 -2.90 3.49
C PHE A 158 -7.92 -2.29 4.19
N GLU A 159 -7.79 -1.11 4.79
CA GLU A 159 -8.92 -0.39 5.38
C GLU A 159 -10.03 -0.13 4.37
N LEU A 160 -9.69 0.37 3.18
CA LEU A 160 -10.65 0.58 2.10
C LEU A 160 -11.32 -0.73 1.63
N GLN A 161 -10.60 -1.84 1.66
CA GLN A 161 -11.17 -3.16 1.36
C GLN A 161 -12.10 -3.65 2.48
N LEU A 162 -11.77 -3.35 3.74
CA LEU A 162 -12.58 -3.70 4.89
C LEU A 162 -13.92 -2.96 4.88
N GLU A 163 -13.97 -1.69 4.48
CA GLU A 163 -15.24 -0.95 4.31
C GLU A 163 -16.26 -1.71 3.44
N ALA A 164 -15.78 -2.38 2.38
CA ALA A 164 -16.62 -3.24 1.55
C ALA A 164 -16.98 -4.54 2.27
N ASN A 165 -15.99 -5.20 2.89
CA ASN A 165 -16.18 -6.48 3.56
C ASN A 165 -17.14 -6.40 4.75
N TYR A 166 -17.17 -5.29 5.50
CA TYR A 166 -18.10 -5.07 6.61
C TYR A 166 -19.57 -5.22 6.24
N ILE A 167 -19.90 -5.05 4.95
CA ILE A 167 -21.25 -5.19 4.44
C ILE A 167 -21.35 -6.48 3.62
N TYR A 168 -20.47 -6.66 2.62
CA TYR A 168 -20.60 -7.69 1.58
C TYR A 168 -20.20 -9.11 1.98
N HIS A 169 -19.63 -9.32 3.18
CA HIS A 169 -19.41 -10.67 3.69
C HIS A 169 -20.73 -11.42 3.96
N VAL A 170 -21.82 -10.70 4.27
CA VAL A 170 -23.13 -11.28 4.59
C VAL A 170 -23.78 -11.90 3.35
N GLN A 171 -23.84 -13.24 3.31
CA GLN A 171 -24.45 -13.97 2.18
C GLN A 171 -25.94 -14.28 2.38
N ASN A 172 -26.43 -14.29 3.63
CA ASN A 172 -27.83 -14.61 3.92
C ASN A 172 -28.74 -13.40 3.63
N SER A 173 -29.72 -13.57 2.73
CA SER A 173 -30.60 -12.48 2.31
C SER A 173 -31.52 -11.92 3.40
N VAL A 174 -31.88 -12.74 4.40
CA VAL A 174 -32.71 -12.31 5.53
C VAL A 174 -31.88 -11.44 6.48
N SER A 175 -30.66 -11.86 6.82
CA SER A 175 -29.74 -11.07 7.63
C SER A 175 -29.36 -9.77 6.92
N TRP A 176 -29.04 -9.84 5.62
CA TRP A 176 -28.75 -8.67 4.79
C TRP A 176 -29.86 -7.63 4.85
N ARG A 177 -31.12 -8.06 4.65
CA ARG A 177 -32.28 -7.16 4.66
C ARG A 177 -32.48 -6.50 6.03
N ARG A 178 -32.09 -7.17 7.11
CA ARG A 178 -32.19 -6.65 8.48
C ARG A 178 -31.00 -5.80 8.89
N ALA A 179 -29.88 -5.91 8.17
CA ALA A 179 -28.61 -5.27 8.52
C ALA A 179 -28.12 -5.64 9.93
N ASP A 180 -28.48 -6.83 10.43
CA ASP A 180 -28.16 -7.30 11.80
C ASP A 180 -26.81 -8.02 11.89
N ASP A 181 -26.06 -8.00 10.78
CA ASP A 181 -24.73 -8.59 10.65
C ASP A 181 -23.78 -7.70 9.83
N PHE A 182 -24.12 -6.42 9.71
CA PHE A 182 -23.15 -5.47 9.19
C PHE A 182 -22.18 -5.09 10.30
N HIS A 183 -20.93 -4.86 9.93
CA HIS A 183 -19.90 -4.48 10.87
C HIS A 183 -19.53 -3.01 10.73
N GLU A 184 -18.91 -2.49 11.77
CA GLU A 184 -18.20 -1.22 11.75
C GLU A 184 -16.95 -1.34 12.62
N ARG A 185 -15.96 -0.51 12.31
CA ARG A 185 -14.78 -0.37 13.14
C ARG A 185 -15.15 0.37 14.43
N PRO A 186 -14.63 -0.03 15.61
CA PRO A 186 -14.76 0.74 16.84
C PRO A 186 -14.29 2.20 16.66
N GLU A 187 -14.86 3.13 17.43
CA GLU A 187 -14.57 4.58 17.30
C GLU A 187 -13.08 4.91 17.46
N ASP A 188 -12.39 4.24 18.38
CA ASP A 188 -10.94 4.34 18.61
C ASP A 188 -10.16 3.13 18.06
N GLY A 189 -10.78 2.37 17.15
CA GLY A 189 -10.16 1.20 16.52
C GLY A 189 -9.21 1.60 15.39
N ASP A 190 -8.15 0.83 15.20
CA ASP A 190 -7.17 1.01 14.12
C ASP A 190 -6.68 -0.34 13.60
N LEU A 191 -5.97 -0.35 12.46
CA LEU A 191 -5.29 -1.54 11.96
C LEU A 191 -3.99 -1.76 12.74
N PHE A 192 -3.94 -2.78 13.59
CA PHE A 192 -2.77 -3.10 14.38
C PHE A 192 -1.88 -4.09 13.65
N TYR A 193 -0.57 -3.84 13.64
CA TYR A 193 0.39 -4.82 13.15
C TYR A 193 1.12 -5.50 14.31
N ILE A 194 0.97 -6.82 14.41
CA ILE A 194 1.49 -7.63 15.51
C ILE A 194 2.14 -8.91 14.99
N GLU A 195 3.03 -9.48 15.79
CA GLU A 195 3.49 -10.86 15.59
C GLU A 195 2.51 -11.81 16.28
N SER A 196 1.94 -12.75 15.53
CA SER A 196 0.95 -13.70 16.03
C SER A 196 1.17 -15.08 15.42
N ASP A 197 0.82 -16.13 16.16
CA ASP A 197 0.79 -17.51 15.65
C ASP A 197 -0.65 -17.88 15.30
N LEU A 198 -0.95 -18.03 14.00
CA LEU A 198 -2.26 -18.45 13.50
C LEU A 198 -2.36 -19.96 13.27
N GLY A 199 -1.37 -20.74 13.73
CA GLY A 199 -1.30 -22.20 13.62
C GLY A 199 -0.18 -22.72 12.71
N ASP A 200 0.44 -21.84 11.92
CA ASP A 200 1.56 -22.15 11.02
C ASP A 200 2.91 -21.63 11.56
N GLY A 201 2.94 -21.14 12.81
CA GLY A 201 4.07 -20.47 13.44
C GLY A 201 3.88 -18.96 13.51
N ILE A 202 4.84 -18.28 14.15
CA ILE A 202 4.81 -16.83 14.35
C ILE A 202 4.96 -16.12 13.01
N GLU A 203 4.00 -15.27 12.68
CA GLU A 203 3.99 -14.42 11.49
C GLU A 203 3.57 -12.98 11.84
N TYR A 204 4.03 -12.03 11.04
CA TYR A 204 3.61 -10.63 11.13
C TYR A 204 2.24 -10.48 10.45
N VAL A 205 1.26 -9.95 11.17
CA VAL A 205 -0.12 -9.82 10.69
C VAL A 205 -0.65 -8.42 10.94
N GLY A 206 -1.46 -7.92 10.02
CA GLY A 206 -2.34 -6.77 10.28
C GLY A 206 -3.67 -7.27 10.82
N LEU A 207 -4.20 -6.66 11.87
CA LEU A 207 -5.40 -7.08 12.57
C LEU A 207 -6.32 -5.88 12.79
N ASP A 208 -7.57 -6.03 12.37
CA ASP A 208 -8.64 -5.04 12.52
C ASP A 208 -9.79 -5.65 13.32
N LEU A 209 -10.10 -5.07 14.47
CA LEU A 209 -11.22 -5.48 15.30
C LEU A 209 -12.51 -4.82 14.82
N VAL A 210 -13.60 -5.57 14.82
CA VAL A 210 -14.90 -5.08 14.33
C VAL A 210 -16.03 -5.35 15.29
N GLU A 211 -17.00 -4.45 15.31
CA GLU A 211 -18.22 -4.52 16.10
C GLU A 211 -19.44 -4.61 15.20
N TYR A 212 -20.56 -5.07 15.76
CA TYR A 212 -21.83 -5.06 15.04
C TYR A 212 -22.37 -3.64 14.91
N LYS A 213 -22.70 -3.27 13.67
CA LYS A 213 -23.19 -1.94 13.33
C LYS A 213 -24.54 -1.63 13.96
N GLY A 214 -24.64 -0.46 14.57
CA GLY A 214 -25.92 0.10 15.02
C GLY A 214 -26.52 -0.54 16.28
N LEU A 215 -25.72 -1.29 17.05
CA LEU A 215 -26.12 -1.75 18.37
C LEU A 215 -25.97 -0.63 19.42
N THR A 216 -26.87 -0.62 20.41
CA THR A 216 -26.81 0.34 21.53
C THR A 216 -25.65 0.05 22.48
N ALA A 217 -25.14 -1.18 22.47
CA ALA A 217 -23.94 -1.60 23.19
C ALA A 217 -22.93 -2.13 22.17
N THR A 218 -21.69 -1.66 22.27
CA THR A 218 -20.56 -2.09 21.45
C THR A 218 -20.30 -3.58 21.68
N LEU A 219 -20.63 -4.40 20.68
CA LEU A 219 -20.46 -5.86 20.75
C LEU A 219 -19.47 -6.27 19.68
N LEU A 220 -18.39 -6.91 20.12
CA LEU A 220 -17.36 -7.46 19.24
C LEU A 220 -17.98 -8.49 18.28
N ALA A 221 -17.93 -8.21 16.98
CA ALA A 221 -18.39 -9.09 15.92
C ALA A 221 -17.30 -10.03 15.44
N GLY A 222 -16.03 -9.62 15.52
CA GLY A 222 -14.92 -10.44 15.08
C GLY A 222 -13.64 -9.66 14.87
N MET A 223 -12.73 -10.27 14.11
CA MET A 223 -11.50 -9.66 13.67
C MET A 223 -11.15 -10.05 12.24
N TYR A 224 -10.74 -9.08 11.45
CA TYR A 224 -10.13 -9.29 10.14
C TYR A 224 -8.62 -9.29 10.27
N VAL A 225 -7.98 -10.27 9.65
CA VAL A 225 -6.53 -10.47 9.73
C VAL A 225 -5.96 -10.54 8.33
N ILE A 226 -4.95 -9.72 8.01
CA ILE A 226 -4.17 -9.78 6.78
C ILE A 226 -2.78 -10.34 7.07
N ARG A 227 -2.43 -11.42 6.38
CA ARG A 227 -1.18 -12.17 6.61
C ARG A 227 -0.03 -11.63 5.76
N HIS A 228 1.20 -11.82 6.26
CA HIS A 228 2.45 -11.45 5.57
C HIS A 228 3.37 -12.67 5.39
N GLY A 229 4.59 -12.43 4.90
CA GLY A 229 5.58 -13.50 4.70
C GLY A 229 5.15 -14.53 3.66
N THR A 230 5.06 -15.79 4.06
CA THR A 230 4.67 -16.90 3.16
C THR A 230 3.21 -16.82 2.71
N HIS A 231 2.35 -16.17 3.50
CA HIS A 231 0.91 -16.01 3.27
C HIS A 231 0.55 -14.60 2.81
N PHE A 232 1.50 -13.89 2.21
CA PHE A 232 1.37 -12.46 1.92
C PHE A 232 0.08 -12.09 1.17
N GLY A 233 -0.76 -11.28 1.81
CA GLY A 233 -2.01 -10.78 1.24
C GLY A 233 -3.20 -11.74 1.38
N GLU A 234 -3.07 -12.86 2.09
CA GLU A 234 -4.22 -13.67 2.51
C GLU A 234 -4.97 -12.97 3.64
N ALA A 235 -6.24 -12.64 3.40
CA ALA A 235 -7.14 -12.08 4.40
C ALA A 235 -8.02 -13.18 5.00
N ILE A 236 -8.07 -13.25 6.32
CA ILE A 236 -8.88 -14.17 7.10
C ILE A 236 -9.87 -13.36 7.95
N PHE A 237 -11.11 -13.83 8.03
CA PHE A 237 -12.10 -13.26 8.93
C PHE A 237 -12.46 -14.26 10.02
N TYR A 238 -12.18 -13.91 11.27
CA TYR A 238 -12.60 -14.68 12.44
C TYR A 238 -13.89 -14.07 12.99
N TYR A 239 -14.97 -14.85 12.96
CA TYR A 239 -16.33 -14.38 13.15
C TYR A 239 -17.01 -15.03 14.35
N THR A 240 -17.65 -14.24 15.22
CA THR A 240 -18.18 -14.73 16.50
C THR A 240 -19.55 -15.41 16.41
N ARG A 241 -20.38 -15.10 15.40
CA ARG A 241 -21.78 -15.57 15.38
C ARG A 241 -21.93 -17.08 15.16
N ASP A 242 -20.99 -17.68 14.43
CA ASP A 242 -20.97 -19.11 14.13
C ASP A 242 -19.86 -19.86 14.89
N SER A 243 -19.07 -19.17 15.74
CA SER A 243 -18.03 -19.80 16.55
C SER A 243 -18.57 -20.24 17.91
N GLY A 244 -18.25 -21.48 18.31
CA GLY A 244 -18.48 -21.95 19.68
C GLY A 244 -17.46 -21.41 20.69
N GLU A 245 -16.45 -20.69 20.21
CA GLU A 245 -15.38 -20.11 21.01
C GLU A 245 -15.49 -18.59 21.03
N ASN A 246 -15.25 -18.00 22.21
CA ASN A 246 -15.15 -16.56 22.37
C ASN A 246 -13.81 -16.09 21.79
N LEU A 247 -13.85 -15.17 20.83
CA LEU A 247 -12.67 -14.44 20.40
C LEU A 247 -12.28 -13.48 21.54
N ILE A 248 -11.12 -13.72 22.13
CA ILE A 248 -10.50 -12.82 23.11
C ILE A 248 -9.46 -12.03 22.32
N GLY A 249 -9.57 -10.70 22.33
CA GLY A 249 -8.54 -9.83 21.75
C GLY A 249 -7.19 -10.00 22.45
N PRO A 250 -6.09 -9.53 21.84
CA PRO A 250 -4.79 -9.48 22.50
C PRO A 250 -4.79 -8.62 23.79
#